data_AF-A0A954ISW0-F1
#
_entry.id   AF-A0A954ISW0-F1
#
_cell.length_a   1.000
_cell.length_b   1.000
_cell.length_c   1.000
_cell.angle_alpha   90.00
_cell.angle_beta   90.00
_cell.angle_gamma   90.00
#
_symmetry.space_group_name_H-M   'P 1'
#
loop_
_entity.id
_entity.type
_entity.pdbx_description
1 polymer ?
#
loop_
_entity_poly.entity_id
_entity_poly.type
_entity_poly.pdbx_seq_one_letter_code
_entity_poly.pdbx_strand_id
1 'polypeptide(L)'
;MHEQQHRAFLDILEKNEDDSTTRLIYADWLEEWGYCEEAERQRLWPQAKKWLVEFCEKNQGDEYEWKLDYETLLEEGNRAYQYALEKDGEIGVISLSCGNNETMCYALRANPDEFWKNWSIITGNPLPDEPEGNYGFRCAC
;
A
#
# COMPACT_ATOMS: atom_id res chain seq x y z
N MET A 1 27.50 -11.49 4.89
CA MET A 1 27.01 -11.53 6.29
C MET A 1 25.75 -10.69 6.46
N HIS A 2 25.70 -9.46 5.92
CA HIS A 2 24.55 -8.55 6.03
C HIS A 2 23.26 -9.06 5.35
N GLU A 3 23.36 -9.73 4.21
CA GLU A 3 22.20 -10.33 3.53
C GLU A 3 21.46 -11.37 4.38
N GLN A 4 22.19 -12.10 5.24
CA GLN A 4 21.58 -13.12 6.10
C GLN A 4 20.77 -12.47 7.25
N GLN A 5 21.25 -11.35 7.78
CA GLN A 5 20.53 -10.59 8.81
C GLN A 5 19.29 -9.91 8.22
N HIS A 6 19.43 -9.31 7.04
CA HIS A 6 18.31 -8.74 6.29
C HIS A 6 17.19 -9.77 6.06
N ARG A 7 17.54 -10.96 5.54
CA ARG A 7 16.57 -12.06 5.36
C ARG A 7 15.94 -12.51 6.68
N ALA A 8 16.71 -12.59 7.76
CA ALA A 8 16.17 -12.97 9.06
C ALA A 8 15.10 -11.98 9.58
N PHE A 9 15.28 -10.68 9.36
CA PHE A 9 14.25 -9.69 9.68
C PHE A 9 12.99 -9.90 8.83
N LEU A 10 13.16 -10.09 7.52
CA LEU A 10 12.04 -10.34 6.62
C LEU A 10 11.28 -11.63 6.98
N ASP A 11 11.98 -12.71 7.31
CA ASP A 11 11.36 -14.00 7.72
C ASP A 11 10.55 -13.88 9.02
N ILE A 12 10.96 -12.99 9.94
CA ILE A 12 10.20 -12.70 11.18
C ILE A 12 8.95 -11.88 10.84
N LEU A 13 9.11 -10.84 10.02
CA LEU A 13 8.02 -9.96 9.63
C LEU A 13 7.00 -10.66 8.71
N GLU A 14 7.40 -11.65 7.91
CA GLU A 14 6.47 -12.47 7.13
C GLU A 14 5.55 -13.29 8.03
N LYS A 15 6.06 -13.75 9.19
CA LYS A 15 5.28 -14.54 10.17
C LYS A 15 4.42 -13.66 11.08
N ASN A 16 4.82 -12.42 11.31
CA ASN A 16 4.11 -11.46 12.13
C ASN A 16 4.39 -10.04 11.61
N GLU A 17 3.64 -9.64 10.58
CA GLU A 17 3.86 -8.35 9.92
C GLU A 17 3.54 -7.16 10.82
N ASP A 18 2.74 -7.36 11.87
CA ASP A 18 2.36 -6.34 12.85
C ASP A 18 3.39 -6.17 13.99
N ASP A 19 4.51 -6.90 13.95
CA ASP A 19 5.59 -6.75 14.92
C ASP A 19 6.33 -5.41 14.74
N SER A 20 5.73 -4.37 15.30
CA SER A 20 6.29 -3.02 15.32
C SER A 20 7.66 -2.94 15.99
N THR A 21 7.96 -3.82 16.96
CA THR A 21 9.28 -3.82 17.61
C THR A 21 10.33 -4.34 16.64
N THR A 22 10.07 -5.45 15.97
CA THR A 22 10.95 -5.98 14.93
C THR A 22 11.13 -4.98 13.79
N ARG A 23 10.07 -4.26 13.37
CA ARG A 23 10.19 -3.22 12.33
C ARG A 23 11.11 -2.08 12.72
N LEU A 24 11.05 -1.61 13.97
CA LEU A 24 11.93 -0.53 14.46
C LEU A 24 13.39 -0.97 14.52
N ILE A 25 13.66 -2.16 15.07
CA ILE A 25 15.02 -2.72 15.11
C ILE A 25 15.56 -2.91 13.69
N TYR A 26 14.71 -3.38 12.78
CA TYR A 26 15.08 -3.56 11.38
C TYR A 26 15.34 -2.22 10.69
N ALA A 27 14.54 -1.18 10.98
CA ALA A 27 14.76 0.17 10.47
C ALA A 27 16.11 0.76 10.94
N ASP A 28 16.44 0.62 12.21
CA ASP A 28 17.72 1.09 12.75
C ASP A 28 18.89 0.35 12.09
N TRP A 29 18.76 -0.97 11.91
CA TRP A 29 19.75 -1.75 11.14
C TRP A 29 19.86 -1.24 9.69
N LEU A 30 18.75 -1.01 8.99
CA LEU A 30 18.76 -0.50 7.61
C LEU A 30 19.49 0.85 7.51
N GLU A 31 19.24 1.76 8.45
CA GLU A 31 19.87 3.08 8.53
C GLU A 31 21.39 2.99 8.78
N GLU A 32 21.84 2.12 9.68
CA GLU A 32 23.27 1.85 9.91
C GLU A 32 24.00 1.38 8.64
N TRP A 33 23.28 0.70 7.74
CA TRP A 33 23.81 0.19 6.47
C TRP A 33 23.54 1.12 5.27
N GLY A 34 22.99 2.31 5.49
CA GLY A 34 22.77 3.33 4.46
C GLY A 34 21.48 3.16 3.65
N TYR A 35 20.56 2.29 4.06
CA TYR A 35 19.24 2.10 3.44
C TYR A 35 18.18 3.00 4.09
N CYS A 36 18.41 4.32 4.10
CA CYS A 36 17.59 5.27 4.84
C CYS A 36 16.11 5.32 4.40
N GLU A 37 15.84 5.22 3.11
CA GLU A 37 14.47 5.23 2.57
C GLU A 37 13.65 4.02 3.04
N GLU A 38 14.27 2.84 2.98
CA GLU A 38 13.66 1.60 3.47
C GLU A 38 13.50 1.63 5.00
N ALA A 39 14.47 2.19 5.73
CA ALA A 39 14.35 2.39 7.18
C ALA A 39 13.14 3.27 7.54
N GLU A 40 12.97 4.41 6.85
CA GLU A 40 11.81 5.28 7.05
C GLU A 40 10.50 4.54 6.72
N ARG A 41 10.46 3.79 5.61
CA ARG A 41 9.30 2.97 5.25
C ARG A 41 8.92 1.99 6.36
N GLN A 42 9.89 1.26 6.91
CA GLN A 42 9.65 0.32 8.01
C GLN A 42 9.10 1.00 9.27
N ARG A 43 9.54 2.24 9.57
CA ARG A 43 9.02 3.05 10.69
C ARG A 43 7.59 3.51 10.45
N LEU A 44 7.23 3.84 9.22
CA LEU A 44 5.90 4.30 8.84
C LEU A 44 4.88 3.16 8.66
N TRP A 45 5.36 1.94 8.37
CA TRP A 45 4.53 0.79 8.03
C TRP A 45 3.37 0.51 9.00
N PRO A 46 3.55 0.51 10.35
CA PRO A 46 2.44 0.22 11.26
C PRO A 46 1.30 1.25 11.18
N GLN A 47 1.65 2.53 11.02
CA GLN A 47 0.65 3.60 10.88
C GLN A 47 -0.08 3.48 9.53
N ALA A 48 0.65 3.16 8.47
CA ALA A 48 0.07 2.99 7.15
C ALA A 48 -0.93 1.82 7.09
N LYS A 49 -0.59 0.68 7.71
CA LYS A 49 -1.48 -0.48 7.78
C LYS A 49 -2.73 -0.14 8.57
N LYS A 50 -2.55 0.47 9.75
CA LYS A 50 -3.67 0.91 10.58
C LYS A 50 -4.62 1.83 9.81
N TRP A 51 -4.06 2.80 9.08
CA TRP A 51 -4.87 3.70 8.26
C TRP A 51 -5.68 2.94 7.20
N LEU A 52 -5.05 2.03 6.44
CA LEU A 52 -5.74 1.25 5.40
C LEU A 52 -6.83 0.34 5.96
N VAL A 53 -6.57 -0.33 7.09
CA VAL A 53 -7.58 -1.17 7.76
C VAL A 53 -8.77 -0.32 8.19
N GLU A 54 -8.54 0.78 8.92
CA GLU A 54 -9.62 1.67 9.35
C GLU A 54 -10.36 2.31 8.17
N PHE A 55 -9.65 2.64 7.09
CA PHE A 55 -10.23 3.18 5.86
C PHE A 55 -11.18 2.16 5.22
N CYS A 56 -10.77 0.90 5.13
CA CYS A 56 -11.63 -0.17 4.62
C CYS A 56 -12.87 -0.35 5.51
N GLU A 57 -12.71 -0.41 6.83
CA GLU A 57 -13.81 -0.60 7.77
C GLU A 57 -14.85 0.52 7.72
N LYS A 58 -14.41 1.78 7.60
CA LYS A 58 -15.28 2.96 7.58
C LYS A 58 -16.05 3.14 6.28
N ASN A 59 -15.54 2.59 5.17
CA ASN A 59 -16.07 2.82 3.82
C ASN A 59 -16.55 1.52 3.15
N GLN A 60 -16.92 0.51 3.93
CA GLN A 60 -17.64 -0.64 3.40
C GLN A 60 -19.00 -0.17 2.86
N GLY A 61 -19.34 -0.64 1.66
CA GLY A 61 -20.66 -0.51 1.10
C GLY A 61 -21.69 -1.37 1.85
N ASP A 62 -22.90 -1.44 1.31
CA ASP A 62 -23.91 -2.34 1.83
C ASP A 62 -23.62 -3.83 1.54
N GLU A 63 -24.50 -4.72 1.99
CA GLU A 63 -24.34 -6.17 1.83
C GLU A 63 -24.37 -6.68 0.37
N TYR A 64 -24.79 -5.85 -0.58
CA TYR A 64 -24.84 -6.17 -2.02
C TYR A 64 -23.63 -5.60 -2.78
N GLU A 65 -22.88 -4.70 -2.16
CA GLU A 65 -21.63 -4.16 -2.70
C GLU A 65 -20.49 -5.16 -2.51
N TRP A 66 -19.55 -5.16 -3.47
CA TRP A 66 -18.34 -5.97 -3.35
C TRP A 66 -17.53 -5.55 -2.12
N LYS A 67 -17.33 -6.48 -1.20
CA LYS A 67 -16.50 -6.25 -0.02
C LYS A 67 -15.05 -6.03 -0.41
N LEU A 68 -14.57 -4.81 -0.20
CA LEU A 68 -13.16 -4.43 -0.34
C LEU A 68 -12.57 -4.28 1.06
N ASP A 69 -12.16 -5.41 1.66
CA ASP A 69 -11.37 -5.39 2.90
C ASP A 69 -9.90 -5.03 2.61
N TYR A 70 -9.10 -4.93 3.67
CA TYR A 70 -7.70 -4.52 3.59
C TYR A 70 -6.90 -5.34 2.57
N GLU A 71 -7.01 -6.67 2.64
CA GLU A 71 -6.31 -7.59 1.75
C GLU A 71 -6.77 -7.43 0.31
N THR A 72 -8.08 -7.42 0.07
CA THR A 72 -8.64 -7.25 -1.29
C THR A 72 -8.26 -5.89 -1.88
N LEU A 73 -8.32 -4.81 -1.08
CA LEU A 73 -7.95 -3.48 -1.54
C LEU A 73 -6.46 -3.39 -1.89
N LEU A 74 -5.59 -4.06 -1.14
CA LEU A 74 -4.17 -4.16 -1.47
C LEU A 74 -3.94 -4.95 -2.77
N GLU A 75 -4.64 -6.07 -2.96
CA GLU A 75 -4.58 -6.86 -4.20
C GLU A 75 -5.01 -6.04 -5.43
N GLU A 76 -6.10 -5.28 -5.33
CA GLU A 76 -6.56 -4.40 -6.39
C GLU A 76 -5.58 -3.25 -6.65
N GLY A 77 -4.99 -2.67 -5.60
CA GLY A 77 -3.93 -1.68 -5.72
C GLY A 77 -2.70 -2.22 -6.45
N ASN A 78 -2.25 -3.43 -6.09
CA ASN A 78 -1.17 -4.13 -6.78
C ASN A 78 -1.51 -4.40 -8.24
N ARG A 79 -2.73 -4.85 -8.55
CA ARG A 79 -3.16 -5.08 -9.93
C ARG A 79 -3.17 -3.80 -10.75
N ALA A 80 -3.71 -2.71 -10.20
CA ALA A 80 -3.72 -1.41 -10.84
C ALA A 80 -2.30 -0.90 -11.12
N TYR A 81 -1.40 -1.07 -10.15
CA TYR A 81 0.00 -0.68 -10.28
C TYR A 81 0.75 -1.47 -11.36
N GLN A 82 0.62 -2.81 -11.36
CA GLN A 82 1.24 -3.66 -12.39
C GLN A 82 0.71 -3.33 -13.78
N TYR A 83 -0.60 -3.11 -13.92
CA TYR A 83 -1.19 -2.71 -15.19
C TYR A 83 -0.64 -1.37 -15.70
N ALA A 84 -0.39 -0.41 -14.81
CA ALA A 84 0.21 0.87 -15.17
C ALA A 84 1.66 0.70 -15.66
N LEU A 85 2.46 -0.16 -15.00
CA LEU A 85 3.84 -0.46 -15.42
C LEU A 85 3.92 -1.10 -16.81
N GLU A 86 3.03 -2.05 -17.11
CA GLU A 86 3.01 -2.77 -18.39
C GLU A 86 2.66 -1.87 -19.58
N LYS A 87 1.99 -0.74 -19.34
CA LYS A 87 1.39 0.09 -20.38
C LYS A 87 2.33 1.10 -21.02
N ASP A 88 3.41 1.55 -20.37
CA ASP A 88 4.34 2.52 -20.97
C ASP A 88 5.80 2.46 -20.46
N GLY A 89 6.18 1.53 -19.57
CA GLY A 89 7.54 1.51 -18.98
C GLY A 89 7.84 2.68 -18.02
N GLU A 90 6.97 3.69 -18.00
CA GLU A 90 6.75 4.69 -16.96
C GLU A 90 5.40 4.40 -16.28
N ILE A 91 5.30 4.64 -14.98
CA ILE A 91 4.02 4.50 -14.27
C ILE A 91 3.07 5.57 -14.79
N GLY A 92 2.17 5.19 -15.71
CA GLY A 92 1.09 6.05 -16.18
C GLY A 92 -0.02 6.23 -15.13
N VAL A 93 -1.25 6.47 -15.57
CA VAL A 93 -2.40 6.59 -14.66
C VAL A 93 -2.68 5.24 -13.97
N ILE A 94 -2.37 5.15 -12.68
CA ILE A 94 -2.71 3.99 -11.86
C ILE A 94 -4.21 4.03 -11.59
N SER A 95 -4.93 3.02 -12.07
CA SER A 95 -6.38 2.99 -11.94
C SER A 95 -6.91 1.75 -11.27
N LEU A 96 -7.46 1.95 -10.07
CA LEU A 96 -8.06 0.91 -9.24
C LEU A 96 -9.55 0.77 -9.55
N SER A 97 -10.01 -0.48 -9.69
CA SER A 97 -11.43 -0.81 -9.84
C SER A 97 -12.05 -1.12 -8.49
N CYS A 98 -13.13 -0.41 -8.15
CA CYS A 98 -13.92 -0.66 -6.94
C CYS A 98 -15.12 -1.59 -7.21
N GLY A 99 -15.27 -2.09 -8.44
CA GLY A 99 -16.46 -2.86 -8.83
C GLY A 99 -17.74 -2.06 -8.58
N ASN A 100 -18.77 -2.72 -8.05
CA ASN A 100 -20.03 -2.06 -7.66
C ASN A 100 -19.96 -1.40 -6.28
N ASN A 101 -18.80 -1.36 -5.61
CA ASN A 101 -18.66 -0.70 -4.31
C ASN A 101 -18.49 0.81 -4.48
N GLU A 102 -19.61 1.51 -4.63
CA GLU A 102 -19.63 2.96 -4.83
C GLU A 102 -19.10 3.70 -3.60
N THR A 103 -19.40 3.21 -2.39
CA THR A 103 -18.98 3.85 -1.13
C THR A 103 -17.47 3.94 -1.05
N MET A 104 -16.77 2.83 -1.28
CA MET A 104 -15.30 2.77 -1.34
C MET A 104 -14.76 3.63 -2.48
N CYS A 105 -15.39 3.57 -3.65
CA CYS A 105 -15.00 4.34 -4.84
C CYS A 105 -15.02 5.86 -4.57
N TYR A 106 -16.06 6.37 -3.90
CA TYR A 106 -16.13 7.77 -3.50
C TYR A 106 -15.11 8.12 -2.42
N ALA A 107 -14.91 7.26 -1.42
CA ALA A 107 -13.93 7.48 -0.36
C ALA A 107 -12.50 7.58 -0.91
N LEU A 108 -12.14 6.71 -1.86
CA LEU A 108 -10.83 6.71 -2.52
C LEU A 108 -10.63 7.95 -3.39
N ARG A 109 -11.66 8.40 -4.12
CA ARG A 109 -11.61 9.67 -4.88
C ARG A 109 -11.46 10.89 -3.98
N ALA A 110 -11.99 10.84 -2.76
CA ALA A 110 -11.84 11.91 -1.79
C ALA A 110 -10.45 11.92 -1.12
N ASN A 111 -9.74 10.78 -1.09
CA ASN A 111 -8.44 10.63 -0.42
C ASN A 111 -7.41 9.90 -1.31
N PRO A 112 -7.19 10.33 -2.57
CA PRO A 112 -6.38 9.59 -3.54
C PRO A 112 -4.92 9.47 -3.09
N ASP A 113 -4.31 10.60 -2.72
CA ASP A 113 -2.90 10.67 -2.36
C ASP A 113 -2.61 9.93 -1.07
N GLU A 114 -3.51 10.03 -0.09
CA GLU A 114 -3.33 9.36 1.19
C GLU A 114 -3.48 7.85 1.06
N PHE A 115 -4.40 7.36 0.21
CA PHE A 115 -4.48 5.94 -0.12
C PHE A 115 -3.18 5.45 -0.76
N TRP A 116 -2.73 6.08 -1.85
CA TRP A 116 -1.54 5.61 -2.58
C TRP A 116 -0.26 5.72 -1.76
N LYS A 117 -0.11 6.78 -0.94
CA LYS A 117 1.00 6.91 0.01
C LYS A 117 1.05 5.74 0.98
N ASN A 118 -0.06 5.42 1.64
CA ASN A 118 -0.10 4.32 2.60
C ASN A 118 0.09 2.96 1.90
N TRP A 119 -0.51 2.77 0.72
CA TRP A 119 -0.30 1.58 -0.11
C TRP A 119 1.18 1.39 -0.49
N SER A 120 1.87 2.45 -0.88
CA SER A 120 3.30 2.43 -1.25
C SER A 120 4.18 2.06 -0.06
N ILE A 121 3.88 2.62 1.12
CA ILE A 121 4.59 2.27 2.36
C ILE A 121 4.44 0.76 2.66
N ILE A 122 3.23 0.23 2.53
CA ILE A 122 2.97 -1.19 2.83
C ILE A 122 3.64 -2.12 1.84
N THR A 123 3.52 -1.84 0.55
CA THR A 123 3.99 -2.72 -0.53
C THR A 123 5.47 -2.55 -0.86
N GLY A 124 6.05 -1.39 -0.54
CA GLY A 124 7.40 -1.03 -0.98
C GLY A 124 7.49 -0.65 -2.46
N ASN A 125 6.34 -0.55 -3.15
CA ASN A 125 6.30 -0.13 -4.54
C ASN A 125 6.37 1.40 -4.63
N PRO A 126 7.25 1.96 -5.48
CA PRO A 126 7.34 3.41 -5.65
C PRO A 126 6.09 3.98 -6.33
N LEU A 127 5.76 5.22 -6.03
CA LEU A 127 4.75 6.01 -6.74
C LEU A 127 5.43 6.92 -7.78
N PRO A 128 4.71 7.35 -8.83
CA PRO A 128 5.22 8.37 -9.74
C PRO A 128 5.47 9.71 -9.01
N ASP A 129 6.51 10.44 -9.42
CA ASP A 129 6.95 11.69 -8.81
C ASP A 129 5.89 12.83 -8.88
N GLU A 130 5.00 12.76 -9.87
CA GLU A 130 3.90 13.72 -10.06
C GLU A 130 2.55 13.04 -9.79
N PRO A 131 1.91 13.27 -8.63
CA PRO A 131 0.63 12.63 -8.30
C PRO A 131 -0.59 13.27 -9.00
N GLU A 132 -0.47 14.52 -9.48
CA GLU A 132 -1.60 15.28 -10.02
C GLU A 132 -2.17 14.62 -11.30
N GLY A 133 -3.33 13.98 -11.17
CA GLY A 133 -4.05 13.35 -12.28
C GLY A 133 -3.63 11.91 -12.60
N ASN A 134 -2.67 11.34 -11.87
CA ASN A 134 -2.14 9.99 -12.13
C ASN A 134 -2.84 8.88 -11.35
N TYR A 135 -3.84 9.21 -10.52
CA TYR A 135 -4.62 8.24 -9.76
C TYR A 135 -6.09 8.25 -10.19
N GLY A 136 -6.59 7.11 -10.66
CA GLY A 136 -7.98 6.94 -11.09
C GLY A 136 -8.72 5.87 -10.28
N PHE A 137 -9.93 6.18 -9.82
CA PHE A 137 -10.80 5.19 -9.17
C PHE A 137 -12.07 5.02 -9.99
N ARG A 138 -12.33 3.79 -10.44
CA ARG A 138 -13.46 3.44 -11.29
C ARG A 138 -14.39 2.49 -10.57
N CYS A 139 -15.68 2.74 -10.68
CA CYS A 139 -16.71 1.82 -10.24
C CYS A 139 -17.36 1.25 -11.50
N ALA A 140 -17.74 -0.03 -11.45
CA ALA A 140 -18.51 -0.71 -12.49
C ALA A 140 -19.98 -0.62 -12.10
N CYS A 141 -20.80 -0.14 -13.03
CA CYS A 141 -22.25 -0.05 -12.90
C CYS A 141 -22.91 -1.42 -13.09
#